data_AF-A0AAU6X2D4-F1
#
_entry.id   AF-A0AAU6X2D4-F1
#
_cell.length_a   1.000
_cell.length_b   1.000
_cell.length_c   1.000
_cell.angle_alpha   90.00
_cell.angle_beta   90.00
_cell.angle_gamma   90.00
#
_symmetry.space_group_name_H-M   'P 1'
#
loop_
_entity.id
_entity.type
_entity.pdbx_description
1 polymer ?
#
loop_
_entity_poly.entity_id
_entity_poly.type
_entity_poly.pdbx_seq_one_letter_code
_entity_poly.pdbx_strand_id
1 'polypeptide(L)'
;MTDSFKNTTDGKYEFTLNYSERELTCHVEREGDILHVHIDNNINADLELLPDGTIRQLSGSELPESNLDYIRRMVLDDGNIDSGKGSGI
;
A
#
# COMPACT_ATOMS: atom_id res chain seq x y z
N MET A 1 -14.70 30.02 -11.09
CA MET A 1 -13.70 29.13 -10.50
C MET A 1 -14.33 28.34 -9.39
N THR A 2 -14.48 27.03 -9.56
CA THR A 2 -14.65 26.07 -8.47
C THR A 2 -14.06 24.76 -9.00
N ASP A 3 -12.73 24.68 -8.95
CA ASP A 3 -12.03 23.41 -9.10
C ASP A 3 -12.32 22.63 -7.82
N SER A 4 -13.23 21.66 -7.96
CA SER A 4 -13.61 20.71 -6.92
C SER A 4 -12.34 20.10 -6.32
N PHE A 5 -12.22 20.20 -5.00
CA PHE A 5 -11.16 19.59 -4.19
C PHE A 5 -10.75 18.25 -4.77
N LYS A 6 -9.47 18.16 -5.15
CA LYS A 6 -8.85 16.93 -5.65
C LYS A 6 -9.31 15.77 -4.79
N ASN A 7 -10.14 14.96 -5.41
CA ASN A 7 -10.41 13.55 -5.18
C ASN A 7 -9.22 12.83 -4.53
N THR A 8 -9.05 12.96 -3.22
CA THR A 8 -8.34 12.00 -2.37
C THR A 8 -9.26 10.81 -2.30
N THR A 9 -9.23 9.94 -3.32
CA THR A 9 -10.13 8.79 -3.36
C THR A 9 -9.71 7.85 -2.26
N ASP A 10 -10.42 7.92 -1.14
CA ASP A 10 -10.48 6.84 -0.18
C ASP A 10 -10.85 5.59 -0.98
N GLY A 11 -9.97 4.59 -0.94
CA GLY A 11 -9.94 3.53 -1.93
C GLY A 11 -9.54 2.21 -1.27
N LYS A 12 -10.21 1.14 -1.68
CA LYS A 12 -9.87 -0.22 -1.24
C LYS A 12 -9.04 -0.88 -2.34
N TYR A 13 -7.85 -1.32 -1.97
CA TYR A 13 -6.89 -1.99 -2.85
C TYR A 13 -6.78 -3.44 -2.38
N GLU A 14 -6.95 -4.39 -3.28
CA GLU A 14 -6.81 -5.81 -2.96
C GLU A 14 -5.78 -6.44 -3.88
N PHE A 15 -4.79 -7.10 -3.30
CA PHE A 15 -3.75 -7.80 -4.03
C PHE A 15 -3.20 -8.97 -3.24
N THR A 16 -2.72 -9.99 -3.94
CA THR A 16 -2.00 -11.10 -3.32
C THR A 16 -0.52 -10.75 -3.17
N LEU A 17 0.04 -11.00 -1.99
CA LEU A 17 1.46 -10.84 -1.72
C LEU A 17 2.04 -12.14 -1.16
N ASN A 18 3.30 -12.41 -1.51
CA ASN A 18 4.02 -13.56 -0.99
C ASN A 18 4.61 -13.20 0.38
N TYR A 19 4.03 -13.73 1.44
CA TYR A 19 4.50 -13.57 2.81
C TYR A 19 4.91 -14.92 3.38
N SER A 20 6.17 -15.04 3.83
CA SER A 20 6.68 -16.29 4.42
C SER A 20 6.40 -17.53 3.56
N GLU A 21 6.74 -17.47 2.27
CA GLU A 21 6.56 -18.57 1.30
C GLU A 21 5.10 -18.98 1.06
N ARG A 22 4.14 -18.14 1.44
CA ARG A 22 2.71 -18.34 1.17
C ARG A 22 2.13 -17.13 0.45
N GLU A 23 1.25 -17.39 -0.49
CA GLU A 23 0.43 -16.35 -1.12
C GLU A 23 -0.73 -16.01 -0.17
N LEU A 24 -0.72 -14.78 0.34
CA LEU A 24 -1.78 -14.27 1.21
C LEU A 24 -2.49 -13.11 0.50
N THR A 25 -3.80 -13.06 0.66
CA THR A 25 -4.60 -11.93 0.18
C THR A 25 -4.41 -10.76 1.12
N CYS A 26 -4.00 -9.63 0.59
CA CYS A 26 -3.83 -8.37 1.29
C CYS A 26 -4.90 -7.39 0.81
N HIS A 27 -5.61 -6.81 1.77
CA HIS A 27 -6.61 -5.79 1.57
C HIS A 27 -6.09 -4.51 2.23
N VAL A 28 -6.00 -3.43 1.48
CA VAL A 28 -5.49 -2.14 1.95
C VAL A 28 -6.57 -1.10 1.73
N GLU A 29 -7.09 -0.54 2.82
CA GLU A 29 -8.10 0.49 2.79
C GLU A 29 -7.43 1.83 3.10
N ARG A 30 -7.39 2.72 2.11
CA ARG A 30 -6.93 4.09 2.30
C ARG A 30 -8.08 4.95 2.78
N GLU A 31 -7.93 5.55 3.95
CA GLU A 31 -8.83 6.54 4.52
C GLU A 31 -8.03 7.84 4.76
N GLY A 32 -8.09 8.77 3.79
CA GLY A 32 -7.24 9.97 3.78
C GLY A 32 -5.73 9.67 3.81
N ASP A 33 -5.13 9.90 4.97
CA ASP A 33 -3.71 9.70 5.28
C ASP A 33 -3.44 8.38 6.02
N ILE A 34 -4.46 7.57 6.32
CA ILE A 34 -4.30 6.27 6.98
C ILE A 34 -4.54 5.14 5.98
N LEU A 35 -3.76 4.08 6.11
CA LEU A 35 -3.77 2.88 5.29
C LEU A 35 -4.00 1.69 6.22
N HIS A 36 -5.19 1.13 6.20
CA HIS A 36 -5.55 -0.06 6.95
C HIS A 36 -5.20 -1.29 6.15
N VAL A 37 -4.15 -1.99 6.54
CA VAL A 37 -3.65 -3.20 5.90
C VAL A 37 -4.21 -4.42 6.63
N HIS A 38 -4.89 -5.29 5.91
CA HIS A 38 -5.44 -6.53 6.43
C HIS A 38 -5.01 -7.68 5.53
N ILE A 39 -4.23 -8.60 6.08
CA ILE A 39 -3.72 -9.76 5.38
C ILE A 39 -4.40 -11.00 5.95
N ASP A 40 -4.81 -11.90 5.06
CA ASP A 40 -5.27 -13.23 5.43
C ASP A 40 -4.24 -13.91 6.34
N ASN A 41 -4.67 -14.64 7.39
CA ASN A 41 -3.87 -15.13 8.54
C ASN A 41 -3.89 -14.24 9.82
N ASN A 42 -4.95 -13.44 10.02
CA ASN A 42 -5.15 -12.61 11.24
C ASN A 42 -4.07 -11.52 11.43
N ILE A 43 -3.46 -11.09 10.34
CA ILE A 43 -2.43 -10.05 10.32
C ILE A 43 -3.10 -8.74 9.91
N ASN A 44 -3.15 -7.78 10.82
CA ASN A 44 -3.70 -6.45 10.58
C ASN A 44 -2.64 -5.41 10.97
N ALA A 45 -2.48 -4.36 10.18
CA ALA A 45 -1.54 -3.28 10.43
C ALA A 45 -2.13 -1.95 9.97
N ASP A 46 -1.96 -0.92 10.77
CA ASP A 46 -2.35 0.44 10.41
C ASP A 46 -1.09 1.22 10.04
N LEU A 47 -1.09 1.82 8.86
CA LEU A 47 0.02 2.64 8.37
C LEU A 47 -0.48 4.07 8.15
N GLU A 48 0.37 5.05 8.40
CA GLU A 48 0.11 6.47 8.16
C GLU A 48 0.94 6.90 6.95
N LEU A 49 0.26 7.36 5.90
CA LEU A 49 0.86 8.07 4.80
C LEU A 49 1.19 9.50 5.22
N LEU A 50 2.48 9.78 5.32
CA LEU A 50 2.99 11.11 5.59
C LEU A 50 2.88 11.98 4.33
N PRO A 51 2.78 13.31 4.48
CA PRO A 51 2.71 14.25 3.34
C PRO A 51 4.00 14.27 2.49
N ASP A 52 5.10 13.74 3.01
CA ASP A 52 6.36 13.51 2.27
C ASP A 52 6.24 12.33 1.27
N GLY A 53 5.13 11.58 1.34
CA GLY A 53 4.85 10.41 0.52
C GLY A 53 5.38 9.11 1.13
N THR A 54 5.99 9.15 2.32
CA THR A 54 6.47 7.99 3.07
C THR A 54 5.34 7.40 3.91
N ILE A 55 5.31 6.08 4.10
CA ILE A 55 4.36 5.43 5.02
C ILE A 55 5.05 5.06 6.33
N ARG A 56 4.35 5.19 7.45
CA ARG A 56 4.83 4.86 8.78
C ARG A 56 3.87 3.89 9.44
N GLN A 57 4.36 2.74 9.90
CA GLN A 57 3.53 1.85 10.69
C GLN A 57 3.14 2.51 12.02
N LEU A 58 1.83 2.61 12.26
CA LEU A 58 1.27 3.09 13.51
C LEU A 58 1.04 1.95 14.49
N SER A 59 0.41 0.87 14.01
CA SER A 59 -0.08 -0.23 14.86
C SER A 59 -0.18 -1.55 14.10
N GLY A 60 -0.39 -2.63 14.85
CA GLY A 60 -0.67 -3.97 14.35
C GLY A 60 0.56 -4.85 14.20
N SER A 61 0.47 -5.82 13.31
CA SER A 61 1.50 -6.83 13.08
C SER A 61 2.71 -6.20 12.39
N GLU A 62 3.91 -6.42 12.90
CA GLU A 62 5.14 -5.95 12.25
C GLU A 62 5.24 -6.56 10.84
N LEU A 63 5.13 -5.68 9.85
CA LEU A 63 5.35 -6.03 8.46
C LEU A 63 6.79 -5.64 8.11
N PRO A 64 7.55 -6.51 7.43
CA PRO A 64 8.88 -6.16 6.99
C PRO A 64 8.82 -4.96 6.03
N GLU A 65 9.89 -4.16 6.01
CA GLU A 65 9.98 -2.96 5.18
C GLU A 65 9.71 -3.24 3.69
N SER A 66 10.10 -4.43 3.20
CA SER A 66 9.78 -4.88 1.83
C SER A 66 8.28 -4.91 1.55
N ASN A 67 7.46 -5.34 2.52
CA ASN A 67 6.01 -5.38 2.38
C ASN A 67 5.41 -3.98 2.45
N LEU A 68 5.91 -3.16 3.39
CA LEU A 68 5.50 -1.76 3.53
C LEU A 68 5.74 -1.01 2.20
N ASP A 69 6.96 -1.09 1.65
CA ASP A 69 7.29 -0.44 0.39
C ASP A 69 6.42 -0.95 -0.78
N TYR A 70 6.11 -2.24 -0.81
CA TYR A 70 5.20 -2.82 -1.80
C TYR A 70 3.77 -2.27 -1.68
N ILE A 71 3.20 -2.26 -0.47
CA ILE A 71 1.86 -1.72 -0.19
C ILE A 71 1.80 -0.24 -0.57
N ARG A 72 2.81 0.53 -0.16
CA ARG A 72 2.95 1.94 -0.50
C ARG A 72 2.89 2.15 -2.01
N ARG A 73 3.68 1.39 -2.78
CA ARG A 73 3.66 1.49 -4.25
C ARG A 73 2.29 1.13 -4.80
N MET A 74 1.69 0.02 -4.37
CA MET A 74 0.36 -0.38 -4.85
C MET A 74 -0.71 0.69 -4.63
N VAL A 75 -0.66 1.43 -3.52
CA VAL A 75 -1.64 2.47 -3.17
C VAL A 75 -1.30 3.85 -3.75
N LEU A 76 -0.03 4.24 -3.79
CA LEU A 76 0.40 5.55 -4.27
C LEU A 76 0.63 5.61 -5.78
N ASP A 77 1.05 4.50 -6.38
CA ASP A 77 1.50 4.45 -7.77
C ASP A 77 0.36 4.13 -8.77
N ASP A 78 -0.85 3.80 -8.28
CA ASP A 78 -2.07 3.50 -9.08
C ASP A 78 -1.78 3.09 -10.54
N GLY A 79 -1.17 1.92 -10.71
CA GLY A 79 -1.01 1.31 -12.03
C GLY A 79 0.18 1.74 -12.90
N ASN A 80 1.27 2.29 -12.36
CA ASN A 80 2.55 2.36 -13.11
C ASN A 80 3.54 1.26 -12.71
N ILE A 81 3.07 0.01 -12.72
CA ILE A 81 3.96 -1.11 -13.08
C ILE A 81 4.33 -0.99 -14.57
N ASP A 82 5.06 0.07 -14.93
CA ASP A 82 5.96 0.00 -16.08
C ASP A 82 6.92 -1.13 -15.77
N SER A 83 6.67 -2.24 -16.45
CA SER A 83 7.58 -3.36 -16.52
C SER A 83 8.83 -2.83 -17.22
N GLY A 84 9.73 -2.25 -16.42
CA GLY A 84 11.05 -1.80 -16.80
C GLY A 84 11.86 -2.97 -17.34
N LYS A 85 11.55 -3.35 -18.58
CA LYS A 85 12.48 -3.99 -19.49
C LYS A 85 13.61 -2.98 -19.73
N GLY A 86 14.74 -3.17 -19.07
CA GLY A 86 16.00 -2.66 -19.60
C GLY A 86 17.02 -2.16 -18.57
N SER A 87 17.97 -3.02 -18.24
CA SER A 87 19.43 -2.79 -18.32
C SER A 87 20.10 -3.90 -17.51
N GLY A 88 21.01 -4.71 -18.02
CA GLY A 88 21.87 -4.57 -19.18
C GLY A 88 23.26 -5.06 -18.76
N ILE A 89 23.64 -6.26 -19.22
CA ILE A 89 24.98 -6.65 -19.69
C ILE A 89 24.85 -7.91 -20.54
#